data_AF-A0A8H5T3M0-F1
#
_entry.id   AF-A0A8H5T3M0-F1
#
_cell.length_a   1.000
_cell.length_b   1.000
_cell.length_c   1.000
_cell.angle_alpha   90.00
_cell.angle_beta   90.00
_cell.angle_gamma   90.00
#
_symmetry.space_group_name_H-M   'P 1'
#
loop_
_entity.id
_entity.type
_entity.pdbx_description
1 polymer ?
#
loop_
_entity_poly.entity_id
_entity_poly.type
_entity_poly.pdbx_seq_one_letter_code
_entity_poly.pdbx_strand_id
1 'polypeptide(L)'
;MNPTSNPPPSAAGVHPFDTFARRAHLRAHLEYHRVWNEATWEELTTAAEELVCKTLADKGYRSVSLVFFDHSVDELVREEYNFRFKVEDRYEHCWPWGLKPDTSNMAGGICHFYKSWRWERGLLVDGPDTPTHAIDNSTTSRQLPDALDTMVLVKDEVTSEAGLPTHFPPQISERPLDSTKQEQEITADQERKINALQAKVDALEMQPVDKQREIDLLRAAPSSSKKHPGL
;
A
#
# COMPACT_ATOMS: atom_id res chain seq x y z
N MET A 1 36.01 -3.64 20.22
CA MET A 1 34.68 -3.57 19.58
C MET A 1 34.88 -2.92 18.23
N ASN A 2 34.68 -3.64 17.12
CA ASN A 2 34.82 -3.05 15.78
C ASN A 2 33.56 -2.24 15.49
N PRO A 3 33.64 -0.91 15.30
CA PRO A 3 32.55 -0.18 14.68
C PRO A 3 32.48 -0.68 13.24
N THR A 4 31.32 -1.13 12.79
CA THR A 4 31.09 -1.36 11.36
C THR A 4 31.23 0.00 10.67
N SER A 5 32.37 0.23 10.01
CA SER A 5 32.81 1.49 9.38
C SER A 5 32.01 1.95 8.17
N ASN A 6 30.76 1.54 8.03
CA ASN A 6 29.92 1.98 6.92
C ASN A 6 29.19 3.27 7.33
N PRO A 7 29.24 4.33 6.50
CA PRO A 7 28.43 5.51 6.75
C PRO A 7 26.94 5.14 6.68
N PRO A 8 26.06 5.88 7.39
CA PRO A 8 24.63 5.71 7.24
C PRO A 8 24.23 5.97 5.77
N PRO A 9 23.19 5.27 5.27
CA PRO A 9 22.70 5.51 3.93
C PRO A 9 22.27 6.97 3.79
N SER A 10 22.80 7.65 2.78
CA SER A 10 22.45 9.04 2.53
C SER A 10 21.16 9.13 1.73
N ALA A 11 20.28 10.04 2.12
CA ALA A 11 19.13 10.42 1.30
C ALA A 11 19.51 11.39 0.17
N ALA A 12 20.75 11.91 0.16
CA ALA A 12 21.21 12.81 -0.87
C ALA A 12 21.18 12.13 -2.25
N GLY A 13 20.46 12.73 -3.19
CA GLY A 13 20.27 12.18 -4.54
C GLY A 13 19.10 11.21 -4.68
N VAL A 14 18.41 10.85 -3.60
CA VAL A 14 17.14 10.11 -3.68
C VAL A 14 16.03 11.09 -3.98
N HIS A 15 15.38 10.94 -5.13
CA HIS A 15 14.25 11.78 -5.49
C HIS A 15 13.02 11.40 -4.64
N PRO A 16 12.38 12.33 -3.91
CA PRO A 16 11.29 12.01 -2.98
C PRO A 16 10.06 11.41 -3.65
N PHE A 17 9.83 11.75 -4.92
CA PHE A 17 8.66 11.28 -5.67
C PHE A 17 8.95 10.01 -6.48
N ASP A 18 10.18 9.50 -6.44
CA ASP A 18 10.51 8.18 -6.96
C ASP A 18 10.22 7.14 -5.89
N THR A 19 9.09 6.43 -6.01
CA THR A 19 8.66 5.42 -5.03
C THR A 19 9.70 4.32 -4.83
N PHE A 20 10.36 3.85 -5.90
CA PHE A 20 11.35 2.79 -5.80
C PHE A 20 12.59 3.26 -5.04
N ALA A 21 13.13 4.42 -5.42
CA ALA A 21 14.32 4.97 -4.76
C ALA A 21 14.04 5.31 -3.29
N ARG A 22 12.85 5.85 -2.99
CA ARG A 22 12.40 6.17 -1.63
C ARG A 22 12.31 4.93 -0.75
N ARG A 23 11.63 3.88 -1.20
CA ARG A 23 11.50 2.61 -0.45
C ARG A 23 12.82 1.88 -0.29
N ALA A 24 13.68 1.89 -1.31
CA ALA A 24 15.03 1.34 -1.21
C ALA A 24 15.87 2.06 -0.15
N HIS A 25 15.77 3.38 -0.08
CA HIS A 25 16.43 4.16 0.97
C HIS A 25 15.87 3.84 2.36
N LEU A 26 14.54 3.82 2.54
CA LEU A 26 13.90 3.50 3.82
C LEU A 26 14.33 2.12 4.33
N ARG A 27 14.33 1.11 3.46
CA ARG A 27 14.83 -0.22 3.77
C ARG A 27 16.29 -0.20 4.19
N ALA A 28 17.17 0.39 3.38
CA ALA A 28 18.60 0.47 3.69
C ALA A 28 18.87 1.19 5.03
N HIS A 29 18.10 2.24 5.33
CA HIS A 29 18.16 2.97 6.60
C HIS A 29 17.81 2.07 7.78
N LEU A 30 16.68 1.38 7.72
CA LEU A 30 16.26 0.46 8.78
C LEU A 30 17.18 -0.76 8.92
N GLU A 31 17.76 -1.25 7.83
CA GLU A 31 18.78 -2.31 7.83
C GLU A 31 20.08 -1.83 8.50
N TYR A 32 20.52 -0.59 8.23
CA TYR A 32 21.68 0.02 8.88
C TYR A 32 21.53 0.06 10.41
N HIS A 33 20.35 0.45 10.90
CA HIS A 33 20.01 0.45 12.32
C HIS A 33 19.66 -0.95 12.88
N ARG A 34 19.71 -2.00 12.04
CA ARG A 34 19.39 -3.40 12.40
C ARG A 34 17.99 -3.59 12.98
N VAL A 35 17.05 -2.74 12.56
CA VAL A 35 15.66 -2.81 12.98
C VAL A 35 14.75 -3.31 11.87
N TRP A 36 15.24 -3.51 10.64
CA TRP A 36 14.43 -4.00 9.51
C TRP A 36 13.79 -5.37 9.80
N ASN A 37 12.49 -5.44 9.56
CA ASN A 37 11.67 -6.64 9.62
C ASN A 37 10.63 -6.59 8.50
N GLU A 38 10.79 -7.46 7.50
CA GLU A 38 9.94 -7.48 6.30
C GLU A 38 8.46 -7.69 6.66
N ALA A 39 8.15 -8.65 7.54
CA ALA A 39 6.78 -8.95 7.93
C ALA A 39 6.10 -7.77 8.64
N THR A 40 6.84 -7.05 9.50
CA THR A 40 6.33 -5.86 10.18
C THR A 40 6.13 -4.72 9.18
N TRP A 41 7.04 -4.56 8.23
CA TRP A 41 6.90 -3.55 7.18
C TRP A 41 5.66 -3.81 6.30
N GLU A 42 5.44 -5.06 5.88
CA GLU A 42 4.26 -5.47 5.09
C GLU A 42 2.95 -5.29 5.87
N GLU A 43 2.92 -5.67 7.16
CA GLU A 43 1.78 -5.46 8.06
C GLU A 43 1.43 -3.97 8.15
N LEU A 44 2.42 -3.12 8.42
CA LEU A 44 2.24 -1.69 8.53
C LEU A 44 1.85 -1.04 7.20
N THR A 45 2.40 -1.53 6.08
CA THR A 45 2.04 -1.03 4.74
C THR A 45 0.57 -1.28 4.46
N THR A 46 0.08 -2.49 4.73
CA THR A 46 -1.33 -2.84 4.54
C THR A 46 -2.25 -1.97 5.40
N ALA A 47 -1.88 -1.75 6.67
CA ALA A 47 -2.64 -0.89 7.58
C ALA A 47 -2.63 0.58 7.13
N ALA A 48 -1.48 1.08 6.68
CA ALA A 48 -1.32 2.44 6.18
C ALA A 48 -2.10 2.67 4.88
N GLU A 49 -2.09 1.72 3.94
CA GLU A 49 -2.89 1.78 2.71
C GLU A 49 -4.38 1.93 3.03
N GLU A 50 -4.92 1.11 3.93
CA GLU A 50 -6.32 1.22 4.38
C GLU A 50 -6.62 2.57 5.04
N LEU A 51 -5.71 3.07 5.89
CA LEU A 51 -5.88 4.35 6.59
C LEU A 51 -5.83 5.53 5.61
N VAL A 52 -4.91 5.52 4.66
CA VAL A 52 -4.81 6.55 3.59
C VAL A 52 -6.07 6.53 2.75
N CYS A 53 -6.55 5.35 2.34
CA CYS A 53 -7.81 5.21 1.59
C CYS A 53 -9.00 5.82 2.34
N LYS A 54 -9.17 5.49 3.63
CA LYS A 54 -10.23 6.08 4.47
C LYS A 54 -10.12 7.60 4.53
N THR A 55 -8.94 8.10 4.86
CA THR A 55 -8.67 9.54 4.99
C THR A 55 -8.97 10.29 3.69
N LEU A 56 -8.59 9.73 2.54
CA LEU A 56 -8.87 10.31 1.23
C LEU A 56 -10.37 10.29 0.92
N ALA A 57 -11.08 9.23 1.28
CA ALA A 57 -12.51 9.12 1.07
C ALA A 57 -13.29 10.11 1.93
N ASP A 58 -12.91 10.25 3.21
CA ASP A 58 -13.52 11.19 4.16
C ASP A 58 -13.31 12.64 3.70
N LYS A 59 -12.16 12.94 3.09
CA LYS A 59 -11.87 14.24 2.45
C LYS A 59 -12.54 14.44 1.09
N GLY A 60 -13.28 13.45 0.59
CA GLY A 60 -14.04 13.56 -0.65
C GLY A 60 -13.22 13.36 -1.93
N TYR A 61 -11.96 12.93 -1.86
CA TYR A 61 -11.14 12.67 -3.05
C TYR A 61 -11.70 11.48 -3.83
N ARG A 62 -12.03 11.69 -5.11
CA ARG A 62 -12.49 10.60 -6.00
C ARG A 62 -11.33 9.86 -6.67
N SER A 63 -10.29 10.60 -7.01
CA SER A 63 -9.05 10.11 -7.59
C SER A 63 -7.88 10.82 -6.93
N VAL A 64 -6.73 10.14 -6.89
CA VAL A 64 -5.46 10.71 -6.41
C VAL A 64 -4.32 10.21 -7.29
N SER A 65 -3.25 10.98 -7.32
CA SER A 65 -2.00 10.60 -7.98
C SER A 65 -1.39 9.39 -7.28
N LEU A 66 -0.88 8.43 -8.05
CA LEU A 66 -0.14 7.27 -7.54
C LEU A 66 1.04 7.70 -6.67
N VAL A 67 1.78 8.71 -7.14
CA VAL A 67 2.94 9.26 -6.42
C VAL A 67 2.54 9.86 -5.07
N PHE A 68 1.41 10.57 -5.02
CA PHE A 68 0.89 11.13 -3.77
C PHE A 68 0.49 10.01 -2.80
N PHE A 69 -0.20 9.00 -3.31
CA PHE A 69 -0.66 7.87 -2.52
C PHE A 69 0.52 7.09 -1.92
N ASP A 70 1.46 6.65 -2.75
CA ASP A 70 2.64 5.90 -2.31
C ASP A 70 3.47 6.68 -1.30
N HIS A 71 3.66 7.98 -1.52
CA HIS A 71 4.39 8.83 -0.57
C HIS A 71 3.69 8.90 0.78
N SER A 72 2.36 9.05 0.79
CA SER A 72 1.58 9.14 2.03
C SER A 72 1.63 7.82 2.81
N VAL A 73 1.55 6.69 2.11
CA VAL A 73 1.72 5.35 2.71
C VAL A 73 3.11 5.22 3.31
N ASP A 74 4.17 5.51 2.55
CA ASP A 74 5.55 5.36 3.02
C ASP A 74 5.88 6.27 4.23
N GLU A 75 5.34 7.49 4.25
CA GLU A 75 5.49 8.43 5.37
C GLU A 75 4.86 7.87 6.65
N LEU A 76 3.62 7.35 6.55
CA LEU A 76 2.90 6.73 7.68
C LEU A 76 3.55 5.45 8.16
N VAL A 77 3.93 4.54 7.25
CA VAL A 77 4.60 3.28 7.61
C VAL A 77 5.87 3.56 8.40
N ARG A 78 6.69 4.50 7.93
CA ARG A 78 7.92 4.89 8.63
C ARG A 78 7.64 5.48 10.01
N GLU A 79 6.63 6.34 10.15
CA GLU A 79 6.27 6.92 11.46
C GLU A 79 5.86 5.84 12.46
N GLU A 80 4.99 4.92 12.04
CA GLU A 80 4.54 3.82 12.88
C GLU A 80 5.69 2.84 13.20
N TYR A 81 6.58 2.61 12.24
CA TYR A 81 7.79 1.81 12.44
C TYR A 81 8.67 2.43 13.54
N ASN A 82 8.99 3.72 13.43
CA ASN A 82 9.80 4.43 14.41
C ASN A 82 9.16 4.40 15.80
N PHE A 83 7.84 4.54 15.87
CA PHE A 83 7.08 4.45 17.12
C PHE A 83 7.17 3.05 17.75
N ARG A 84 6.90 1.99 16.98
CA ARG A 84 6.88 0.60 17.47
C ARG A 84 8.24 0.14 17.99
N PHE A 85 9.32 0.53 17.32
CA PHE A 85 10.68 0.17 17.70
C PHE A 85 11.34 1.18 18.65
N LYS A 86 10.59 2.17 19.15
CA LYS A 86 11.06 3.20 20.10
C LYS A 86 12.38 3.81 19.68
N VAL A 87 12.46 4.16 18.41
CA VAL A 87 13.67 4.71 17.83
C VAL A 87 13.89 6.10 18.44
N GLU A 88 14.82 6.21 19.38
CA GLU A 88 14.92 7.34 20.33
C GLU A 88 15.37 8.65 19.68
N ASP A 89 16.11 8.60 18.58
CA ASP A 89 16.60 9.79 17.89
C ASP A 89 15.68 10.19 16.72
N ARG A 90 14.87 11.21 16.99
CA ARG A 90 13.96 11.85 16.01
C ARG A 90 14.70 12.49 14.84
N TYR A 91 15.97 12.85 15.01
CA TYR A 91 16.81 13.44 13.96
C TYR A 91 17.45 12.37 13.09
N GLU A 92 17.81 11.23 13.66
CA GLU A 92 18.39 10.08 12.94
C GLU A 92 17.37 9.41 12.00
N HIS A 93 16.08 9.51 12.30
CA HIS A 93 15.00 8.86 11.52
C HIS A 93 13.97 9.86 10.95
N CYS A 94 14.39 11.10 10.76
CA CYS A 94 13.56 12.15 10.16
C CYS A 94 13.14 11.79 8.73
N TRP A 95 12.05 12.42 8.22
CA TRP A 95 11.62 12.21 6.84
C TRP A 95 12.61 12.98 6.00
N PRO A 96 13.55 12.32 5.30
CA PRO A 96 14.76 13.01 4.89
C PRO A 96 14.51 14.00 3.76
N TRP A 97 13.32 13.94 3.14
CA TRP A 97 13.00 14.76 1.99
C TRP A 97 12.22 16.04 2.31
N GLY A 98 11.47 16.12 3.42
CA GLY A 98 10.68 17.30 3.80
C GLY A 98 9.69 17.83 2.74
N LEU A 99 9.55 17.14 1.61
CA LEU A 99 8.79 17.54 0.44
C LEU A 99 7.55 16.67 0.39
N LYS A 100 6.40 17.30 0.13
CA LYS A 100 5.13 16.60 -0.08
C LYS A 100 4.71 16.71 -1.54
N PRO A 101 4.32 15.58 -2.19
CA PRO A 101 3.71 15.66 -3.50
C PRO A 101 2.39 16.42 -3.42
N ASP A 102 2.08 17.19 -4.45
CA ASP A 102 0.79 17.87 -4.56
C ASP A 102 -0.31 16.85 -4.90
N THR A 103 -1.38 16.86 -4.12
CA THR A 103 -2.59 16.03 -4.33
C THR A 103 -3.21 16.20 -5.72
N SER A 104 -3.09 17.39 -6.32
CA SER A 104 -3.65 17.71 -7.64
C SER A 104 -2.73 17.31 -8.80
N ASN A 105 -1.46 17.01 -8.52
CA ASN A 105 -0.48 16.67 -9.54
C ASN A 105 -0.58 15.18 -9.94
N MET A 106 -1.28 14.93 -11.05
CA MET A 106 -1.50 13.60 -11.62
C MET A 106 -0.37 13.10 -12.55
N ALA A 107 0.80 13.75 -12.59
CA ALA A 107 1.90 13.38 -13.50
C ALA A 107 2.42 11.94 -13.32
N GLY A 108 2.16 11.31 -12.17
CA GLY A 108 2.47 9.90 -11.87
C GLY A 108 1.36 8.91 -12.25
N GLY A 109 0.27 9.37 -12.86
CA GLY A 109 -0.92 8.55 -13.12
C GLY A 109 -1.84 8.42 -11.90
N ILE A 110 -3.00 7.83 -12.11
CA ILE A 110 -4.02 7.63 -11.07
C ILE A 110 -3.67 6.40 -10.23
N CYS A 111 -3.83 6.49 -8.91
CA CYS A 111 -3.71 5.34 -8.02
C CYS A 111 -4.86 4.35 -8.26
N HIS A 112 -4.57 3.23 -8.92
CA HIS A 112 -5.55 2.17 -9.18
C HIS A 112 -5.95 1.42 -7.90
N PHE A 113 -5.06 1.31 -6.92
CA PHE A 113 -5.39 0.69 -5.63
C PHE A 113 -6.53 1.44 -4.94
N TYR A 114 -6.39 2.75 -4.78
CA TYR A 114 -7.45 3.60 -4.20
C TYR A 114 -8.73 3.57 -5.04
N LYS A 115 -8.60 3.56 -6.37
CA LYS A 115 -9.75 3.45 -7.29
C LYS A 115 -10.56 2.16 -7.03
N SER A 116 -9.87 1.01 -6.94
CA SER A 116 -10.49 -0.28 -6.64
C SER A 116 -11.06 -0.34 -5.22
N TRP A 117 -10.33 0.17 -4.24
CA TRP A 117 -10.78 0.24 -2.85
C TRP A 117 -12.11 1.00 -2.70
N ARG A 118 -12.27 2.13 -3.43
CA ARG A 118 -13.52 2.89 -3.49
C ARG A 118 -14.63 2.09 -4.14
N TRP A 119 -14.34 1.44 -5.27
CA TRP A 119 -15.30 0.63 -6.01
C TRP A 119 -15.88 -0.50 -5.15
N GLU A 120 -15.03 -1.25 -4.46
CA GLU A 120 -15.43 -2.35 -3.58
C GLU A 120 -16.33 -1.92 -2.42
N ARG A 121 -16.24 -0.65 -2.01
CA ARG A 121 -17.06 -0.04 -0.95
C ARG A 121 -18.28 0.72 -1.48
N GLY A 122 -18.57 0.63 -2.78
CA GLY A 122 -19.71 1.31 -3.41
C GLY A 122 -19.57 2.84 -3.45
N LEU A 123 -18.36 3.37 -3.31
CA LEU A 123 -18.10 4.81 -3.38
C LEU A 123 -17.99 5.25 -4.85
N LEU A 124 -18.34 6.50 -5.14
CA LEU A 124 -18.25 7.05 -6.49
C LEU A 124 -16.79 7.09 -6.96
N VAL A 125 -16.54 6.56 -8.16
CA VAL A 125 -15.22 6.38 -8.76
C VAL A 125 -14.99 7.29 -9.98
N ASP A 126 -16.05 7.60 -10.75
CA ASP A 126 -15.99 8.48 -11.91
C ASP A 126 -17.16 9.48 -11.91
N GLY A 127 -16.88 10.76 -12.19
CA GLY A 127 -17.85 11.85 -12.29
C GLY A 127 -17.10 13.18 -12.42
N PRO A 128 -17.65 14.21 -13.12
CA PRO A 128 -16.95 15.46 -13.34
C PRO A 128 -16.45 15.99 -12.00
N ASP A 129 -15.15 16.28 -11.93
CA ASP A 129 -14.52 16.96 -10.81
C ASP A 129 -15.22 18.30 -10.66
N THR A 130 -16.27 18.31 -9.84
CA THR A 130 -16.96 19.53 -9.48
C THR A 130 -16.20 20.01 -8.26
N PRO A 131 -15.41 21.08 -8.36
CA PRO A 131 -15.03 21.82 -7.18
C PRO A 131 -16.33 22.35 -6.58
N THR A 132 -16.92 21.63 -5.62
CA THR A 132 -18.00 22.16 -4.80
C THR A 132 -17.41 23.14 -3.80
N HIS A 133 -16.92 24.26 -4.31
CA HIS A 133 -16.93 25.53 -3.62
C HIS A 133 -17.95 26.39 -4.35
N ALA A 134 -19.23 26.17 -4.06
CA ALA A 134 -20.23 27.21 -4.24
C ALA A 134 -19.98 28.25 -3.14
N ILE A 135 -18.97 29.09 -3.34
CA ILE A 135 -18.84 30.34 -2.60
C ILE A 135 -19.81 31.29 -3.28
N ASP A 136 -20.93 31.49 -2.61
CA ASP A 136 -21.85 32.58 -2.88
C ASP A 136 -21.08 33.90 -2.72
N ASN A 137 -20.89 34.59 -3.84
CA ASN A 137 -20.17 35.85 -3.88
C ASN A 137 -21.10 36.96 -3.41
N SER A 138 -20.88 37.44 -2.18
CA SER A 138 -21.24 38.80 -1.81
C SER A 138 -20.23 39.38 -0.81
N THR A 139 -19.36 40.24 -1.36
CA THR A 139 -18.76 41.42 -0.71
C THR A 139 -17.48 41.22 0.14
N THR A 140 -16.35 41.49 -0.52
CA THR A 140 -15.16 42.25 -0.01
C THR A 140 -14.45 41.77 1.26
N SER A 141 -13.36 41.00 1.09
CA SER A 141 -12.01 41.38 1.55
C SER A 141 -10.98 40.35 1.07
N ARG A 142 -9.82 40.82 0.61
CA ARG A 142 -8.66 40.00 0.20
C ARG A 142 -8.16 39.14 1.37
N GLN A 143 -8.18 37.82 1.22
CA GLN A 143 -7.16 36.93 1.80
C GLN A 143 -7.15 35.58 1.06
N LEU A 144 -5.95 35.13 0.69
CA LEU A 144 -5.68 33.80 0.14
C LEU A 144 -6.21 32.71 1.10
N PRO A 145 -6.82 31.61 0.62
CA PRO A 145 -6.97 30.42 1.44
C PRO A 145 -5.64 29.65 1.47
N ASP A 146 -5.08 29.52 2.67
CA ASP A 146 -3.97 28.64 3.01
C ASP A 146 -4.30 27.19 2.65
N ALA A 147 -3.51 26.62 1.74
CA ALA A 147 -3.50 25.20 1.40
C ALA A 147 -2.56 24.41 2.32
N LEU A 148 -2.76 24.54 3.64
CA LEU A 148 -1.91 23.92 4.64
C LEU A 148 -2.76 23.34 5.78
N ASP A 149 -3.49 22.25 5.53
CA ASP A 149 -3.85 21.37 6.66
C ASP A 149 -4.29 19.92 6.33
N THR A 150 -3.62 19.25 5.39
CA THR A 150 -4.06 17.89 5.00
C THR A 150 -3.39 16.77 5.81
N MET A 151 -2.34 17.02 6.60
CA MET A 151 -1.67 15.95 7.40
C MET A 151 -1.24 16.33 8.82
N VAL A 152 -1.54 17.53 9.32
CA VAL A 152 -1.37 17.83 10.76
C VAL A 152 -2.56 17.29 11.57
N LEU A 153 -3.72 17.08 10.93
CA LEU A 153 -4.94 16.55 11.55
C LEU A 153 -5.02 15.02 11.62
N VAL A 154 -3.92 14.33 11.91
CA VAL A 154 -3.95 12.98 12.53
C VAL A 154 -3.54 13.05 14.00
N LYS A 155 -3.00 14.20 14.45
CA LYS A 155 -2.57 14.40 15.84
C LYS A 155 -3.70 14.76 16.80
N ASP A 156 -4.77 15.41 16.35
CA ASP A 156 -5.74 16.06 17.25
C ASP A 156 -7.09 15.35 17.39
N GLU A 157 -7.31 14.22 16.72
CA GLU A 157 -8.60 13.50 16.76
C GLU A 157 -8.50 12.03 17.25
N VAL A 158 -7.49 11.72 18.07
CA VAL A 158 -7.42 10.49 18.88
C VAL A 158 -7.16 10.83 20.35
N THR A 159 -7.85 11.85 20.88
CA THR A 159 -7.81 12.19 22.31
C THR A 159 -9.16 12.48 22.95
N SER A 160 -10.28 12.12 22.31
CA SER A 160 -11.57 12.10 23.01
C SER A 160 -12.49 11.01 22.47
N GLU A 161 -13.01 10.23 23.41
CA GLU A 161 -14.06 9.21 23.25
C GLU A 161 -13.70 7.89 22.53
N ALA A 162 -12.89 7.06 23.20
CA ALA A 162 -13.29 5.68 23.51
C ALA A 162 -12.42 5.16 24.66
N GLY A 163 -13.03 4.95 25.82
CA GLY A 163 -12.35 4.42 27.00
C GLY A 163 -11.79 3.02 26.76
N LEU A 164 -10.47 2.91 26.75
CA LEU A 164 -9.77 1.64 26.99
C LEU A 164 -9.50 1.51 28.50
N PRO A 165 -9.90 0.41 29.14
CA PRO A 165 -9.80 0.25 30.58
C PRO A 165 -8.33 0.15 31.01
N THR A 166 -7.89 1.16 31.76
CA THR A 166 -6.59 1.18 32.44
C THR A 166 -6.76 0.51 33.80
N HIS A 167 -6.65 -0.82 33.87
CA HIS A 167 -6.34 -1.52 35.12
C HIS A 167 -5.88 -2.96 34.85
N PHE A 168 -4.58 -3.21 34.99
CA PHE A 168 -4.05 -4.54 35.28
C PHE A 168 -3.52 -4.53 36.72
N PRO A 169 -3.98 -5.44 37.61
CA PRO A 169 -3.30 -5.71 38.87
C PRO A 169 -2.17 -6.76 38.68
N PRO A 170 -1.22 -6.87 39.62
CA PRO A 170 -0.01 -7.66 39.44
C PRO A 170 -0.20 -9.16 39.74
N GLN A 171 0.51 -9.96 38.94
CA GLN A 171 0.96 -11.37 39.05
C GLN A 171 0.21 -12.37 39.94
N ILE A 172 -0.24 -13.50 39.36
CA ILE A 172 -0.08 -14.86 39.92
C ILE A 172 0.13 -15.88 38.79
N SER A 173 1.04 -16.81 39.10
CA SER A 173 1.41 -18.08 38.48
C SER A 173 0.28 -18.95 37.89
N GLU A 174 0.72 -19.90 37.04
CA GLU A 174 0.09 -21.16 36.60
C GLU A 174 -0.48 -21.22 35.16
N ARG A 175 0.31 -21.86 34.27
CA ARG A 175 -0.14 -22.62 33.09
C ARG A 175 -1.14 -23.71 33.54
N PRO A 176 -2.13 -24.16 32.71
CA PRO A 176 -1.78 -25.03 31.56
C PRO A 176 -2.71 -25.04 30.33
N LEU A 177 -2.08 -25.47 29.21
CA LEU A 177 -2.58 -26.25 28.06
C LEU A 177 -4.01 -25.97 27.52
N ASP A 178 -4.12 -25.21 26.42
CA ASP A 178 -5.11 -25.50 25.37
C ASP A 178 -4.91 -24.78 24.00
N SER A 179 -3.85 -23.99 23.80
CA SER A 179 -3.66 -23.23 22.54
C SER A 179 -3.17 -24.04 21.33
N THR A 180 -2.69 -25.27 21.50
CA THR A 180 -2.05 -26.03 20.40
C THR A 180 -3.03 -26.57 19.36
N LYS A 181 -4.31 -26.76 19.69
CA LYS A 181 -5.31 -27.25 18.72
C LYS A 181 -5.75 -26.18 17.73
N GLN A 182 -5.89 -24.94 18.18
CA GLN A 182 -6.38 -23.84 17.34
C GLN A 182 -5.33 -23.37 16.33
N GLU A 183 -4.04 -23.36 16.73
CA GLU A 183 -2.94 -23.06 15.81
C GLU A 183 -2.77 -24.15 14.73
N GLN A 184 -2.91 -25.44 15.11
CA GLN A 184 -2.84 -26.55 14.16
C GLN A 184 -3.97 -26.54 13.12
N GLU A 185 -5.17 -26.10 13.51
CA GLU A 185 -6.33 -26.02 12.61
C GLU A 185 -6.19 -24.86 11.61
N ILE A 186 -5.60 -23.74 12.02
CA ILE A 186 -5.28 -22.61 11.12
C ILE A 186 -4.21 -23.01 10.11
N THR A 187 -3.19 -23.75 10.52
CA THR A 187 -2.15 -24.25 9.60
C THR A 187 -2.72 -25.23 8.58
N ALA A 188 -3.62 -26.12 8.99
CA ALA A 188 -4.25 -27.09 8.07
C ALA A 188 -5.15 -26.44 7.02
N ASP A 189 -5.86 -25.36 7.35
CA ASP A 189 -6.67 -24.61 6.38
C ASP A 189 -5.80 -23.83 5.38
N GLN A 190 -4.69 -23.27 5.84
CA GLN A 190 -3.71 -22.60 4.97
C GLN A 190 -3.05 -23.58 4.00
N GLU A 191 -2.63 -24.76 4.47
CA GLU A 191 -2.06 -25.80 3.61
C GLU A 191 -3.06 -26.28 2.54
N ARG A 192 -4.35 -26.43 2.88
CA ARG A 192 -5.38 -26.78 1.89
C ARG A 192 -5.55 -25.70 0.83
N LYS A 193 -5.51 -24.42 1.22
CA LYS A 193 -5.61 -23.30 0.28
C LYS A 193 -4.40 -23.24 -0.67
N ILE A 194 -3.19 -23.46 -0.15
CA ILE A 194 -1.97 -23.53 -0.95
C ILE A 194 -2.05 -24.67 -1.96
N ASN A 195 -2.43 -25.87 -1.53
CA ASN A 195 -2.57 -27.03 -2.43
C ASN A 195 -3.65 -26.82 -3.50
N ALA A 196 -4.76 -26.17 -3.15
CA ALA A 196 -5.82 -25.85 -4.11
C ALA A 196 -5.39 -24.79 -5.13
N LEU A 197 -4.57 -23.81 -4.74
CA LEU A 197 -4.00 -22.83 -5.66
C LEU A 197 -2.96 -23.47 -6.58
N GLN A 198 -2.10 -24.35 -6.05
CA GLN A 198 -1.12 -25.07 -6.87
C GLN A 198 -1.80 -25.93 -7.94
N ALA A 199 -2.84 -26.68 -7.59
CA ALA A 199 -3.59 -27.47 -8.57
C ALA A 199 -4.24 -26.62 -9.68
N LYS A 200 -4.63 -25.37 -9.36
CA LYS A 200 -5.16 -24.42 -10.37
C LYS A 200 -4.05 -23.89 -11.28
N VAL A 201 -2.86 -23.64 -10.74
CA VAL A 201 -1.69 -23.23 -11.53
C VAL A 201 -1.32 -24.35 -12.52
N ASP A 202 -1.20 -25.59 -12.03
CA ASP A 202 -0.86 -26.74 -12.88
C ASP A 202 -1.93 -26.95 -13.99
N ALA A 203 -3.21 -26.77 -13.66
CA ALA A 203 -4.29 -26.85 -14.65
C ALA A 203 -4.22 -25.73 -15.70
N LEU A 204 -3.80 -24.52 -15.31
CA LEU A 204 -3.63 -23.39 -16.23
C LEU A 204 -2.38 -23.54 -17.10
N GLU A 205 -1.32 -24.19 -16.62
CA GLU A 205 -0.12 -24.51 -17.40
C GLU A 205 -0.36 -25.60 -18.46
N MET A 206 -1.33 -26.50 -18.23
CA MET A 206 -1.69 -27.52 -19.20
C MET A 206 -2.56 -26.98 -20.36
N GLN A 207 -3.35 -25.92 -20.14
CA GLN A 207 -4.18 -25.30 -21.19
C GLN A 207 -3.41 -24.74 -22.41
N PRO A 208 -2.27 -24.04 -22.27
CA PRO A 208 -1.52 -23.55 -23.42
C PRO A 208 -0.89 -24.69 -24.23
N VAL A 209 -0.54 -25.82 -23.59
CA VAL A 209 -0.01 -27.00 -24.28
C VAL A 209 -1.08 -27.62 -25.18
N ASP A 210 -2.30 -27.76 -24.68
CA ASP A 210 -3.43 -28.29 -25.46
C ASP A 210 -3.82 -27.35 -26.62
N LYS A 211 -3.84 -26.03 -26.38
CA LYS A 211 -4.12 -25.04 -27.42
C LYS A 211 -3.01 -24.98 -28.48
N GLN A 212 -1.75 -25.13 -28.09
CA GLN A 212 -0.63 -25.18 -29.02
C GLN A 212 -0.72 -26.43 -29.91
N ARG A 213 -1.11 -27.58 -29.33
CA ARG A 213 -1.35 -28.81 -30.07
C ARG A 213 -2.50 -28.68 -31.07
N GLU A 214 -3.56 -27.97 -30.71
CA GLU A 214 -4.68 -27.67 -31.63
C GLU A 214 -4.24 -26.78 -32.81
N ILE A 215 -3.43 -25.74 -32.54
CA ILE A 215 -2.85 -24.88 -33.59
C ILE A 215 -1.98 -25.69 -34.55
N ASP A 216 -1.16 -26.60 -34.04
CA ASP A 216 -0.28 -27.43 -34.86
C ASP A 216 -1.07 -28.42 -35.74
N LEU A 217 -2.18 -28.97 -35.22
CA LEU A 217 -3.10 -29.81 -35.99
C LEU A 217 -3.79 -29.04 -37.12
N LEU A 218 -4.24 -27.80 -36.86
CA LEU A 218 -4.84 -26.94 -37.88
C LEU A 218 -3.83 -26.52 -38.95
N ARG A 219 -2.56 -26.34 -38.59
CA ARG A 219 -1.49 -26.00 -39.54
C ARG A 219 -1.07 -27.20 -40.41
N ALA A 220 -1.18 -28.42 -39.89
CA ALA A 220 -0.86 -29.65 -40.62
C ALA A 220 -1.97 -30.10 -41.60
N ALA A 221 -3.16 -29.50 -41.54
CA ALA A 221 -4.26 -29.83 -42.46
C ALA A 221 -3.95 -29.33 -43.88
N PRO A 222 -3.85 -30.22 -44.89
CA PRO A 222 -3.57 -29.80 -46.26
C PRO A 222 -4.75 -29.00 -46.84
N SER A 223 -4.48 -27.76 -47.24
CA SER A 223 -5.40 -26.88 -47.95
C SER A 223 -5.80 -27.51 -49.29
N SER A 224 -6.92 -28.23 -49.31
CA SER A 224 -7.59 -28.69 -50.52
C SER A 224 -8.25 -27.51 -51.24
N SER A 225 -7.44 -26.70 -51.92
CA SER A 225 -7.93 -25.66 -52.81
C SER A 225 -8.26 -26.29 -54.16
N LYS A 226 -9.56 -26.48 -54.41
CA LYS A 226 -10.13 -26.91 -55.68
C LYS A 226 -9.71 -25.94 -56.79
N LYS A 227 -8.87 -26.42 -57.71
CA LYS A 227 -8.69 -25.79 -59.03
C LYS A 227 -10.00 -25.90 -59.81
N HIS A 228 -10.64 -24.77 -60.07
CA HIS A 228 -11.61 -24.65 -61.17
C HIS A 228 -10.82 -24.50 -62.48
N PRO A 229 -11.01 -25.37 -63.50
CA PRO A 229 -10.51 -25.10 -64.84
C PRO A 229 -11.43 -24.07 -65.51
N GLY A 230 -10.81 -23.04 -66.09
CA GLY A 230 -11.47 -22.02 -66.88
C GLY A 230 -12.01 -22.55 -68.21
N LEU A 231 -12.97 -21.76 -68.71
CA LEU A 231 -13.61 -21.80 -70.03
C LEU A 231 -12.63 -21.90 -71.19
#